data_AF-A0A9X2HZZ3-F1
#
_entry.id   AF-A0A9X2HZZ3-F1
#
_cell.length_a   1.000
_cell.length_b   1.000
_cell.length_c   1.000
_cell.angle_alpha   90.00
_cell.angle_beta   90.00
_cell.angle_gamma   90.00
#
_symmetry.space_group_name_H-M   'P 1'
#
loop_
_entity.id
_entity.type
_entity.pdbx_description
1 polymer ?
#
loop_
_entity_poly.entity_id
_entity_poly.type
_entity_poly.pdbx_seq_one_letter_code
_entity_poly.pdbx_strand_id
1 'polypeptide(L)'
;MEKRPNKSEELFLSLGYNRFYDLFDEIMEDEFWEKEDWYRFSKVSNIFAVYSELLMYEPFKYVLESIKKQRPPMESEIGGPLFKFVRNILAHFPVFETWNDVWVSKELVNWQREGLTIDRFLKKYSGHDEVKYRFWEAEKKRMTYMSISFPKKYDENKIYLKDIIAEKDGVKFSLFMMRQIINTQVESVGEKA
;
A
#
# COMPACT_ATOMS: atom_id res chain seq x y z
N MET A 1 -13.29 28.93 -10.62
CA MET A 1 -13.17 27.46 -10.59
C MET A 1 -14.50 26.90 -10.15
N GLU A 2 -15.01 25.84 -10.78
CA GLU A 2 -16.13 25.07 -10.23
C GLU A 2 -15.78 24.61 -8.81
N LYS A 3 -16.74 24.76 -7.87
CA LYS A 3 -16.56 24.31 -6.49
C LYS A 3 -16.51 22.77 -6.52
N ARG A 4 -15.37 22.21 -6.13
CA ARG A 4 -15.15 20.76 -5.97
C ARG A 4 -15.30 20.40 -4.48
N PRO A 5 -15.78 19.20 -4.14
CA PRO A 5 -16.35 18.20 -5.05
C PRO A 5 -17.71 18.62 -5.64
N ASN A 6 -17.99 18.19 -6.87
CA ASN A 6 -19.34 18.20 -7.44
C ASN A 6 -20.17 17.01 -6.88
N LYS A 7 -21.47 16.94 -7.18
CA LYS A 7 -22.37 15.90 -6.65
C LYS A 7 -21.90 14.46 -6.93
N SER A 8 -21.37 14.20 -8.12
CA SER A 8 -20.88 12.86 -8.50
C SER A 8 -19.62 12.50 -7.73
N GLU A 9 -18.73 13.47 -7.53
CA GLU A 9 -17.51 13.29 -6.74
C GLU A 9 -17.83 13.11 -5.26
N GLU A 10 -18.77 13.88 -4.71
CA GLU A 10 -19.22 13.76 -3.33
C GLU A 10 -19.80 12.36 -3.06
N LEU A 11 -20.64 11.85 -3.97
CA LEU A 11 -21.18 10.50 -3.87
C LEU A 11 -20.07 9.43 -3.93
N PHE A 12 -19.16 9.55 -4.90
CA PHE A 12 -18.04 8.61 -5.02
C PHE A 12 -17.15 8.63 -3.78
N LEU A 13 -16.78 9.82 -3.30
CA LEU A 13 -15.94 9.98 -2.11
C LEU A 13 -16.62 9.40 -0.88
N SER A 14 -17.91 9.68 -0.67
CA SER A 14 -18.68 9.12 0.45
C SER A 14 -18.65 7.59 0.44
N LEU A 15 -18.95 6.96 -0.70
CA LEU A 15 -18.91 5.50 -0.85
C LEU A 15 -17.49 4.94 -0.68
N GLY A 16 -16.50 5.60 -1.26
CA GLY A 16 -15.10 5.19 -1.23
C GLY A 16 -14.49 5.25 0.17
N TYR A 17 -14.70 6.35 0.92
CA TYR A 17 -14.21 6.45 2.30
C TYR A 17 -14.90 5.46 3.22
N ASN A 18 -16.23 5.35 3.16
CA ASN A 18 -16.96 4.39 3.98
C ASN A 18 -16.41 2.97 3.75
N ARG A 19 -16.29 2.57 2.47
CA ARG A 19 -15.74 1.26 2.13
C ARG A 19 -14.29 1.09 2.59
N PHE A 20 -13.46 2.12 2.46
CA PHE A 20 -12.08 2.08 2.93
C PHE A 20 -12.00 1.87 4.44
N TYR A 21 -12.75 2.64 5.23
CA TYR A 21 -12.72 2.55 6.69
C TYR A 21 -13.35 1.26 7.19
N ASP A 22 -14.46 0.79 6.61
CA ASP A 22 -15.06 -0.51 6.95
C ASP A 22 -14.05 -1.66 6.80
N LEU A 23 -13.30 -1.67 5.70
CA LEU A 23 -12.25 -2.68 5.45
C LEU A 23 -11.03 -2.46 6.34
N PHE A 24 -10.63 -1.21 6.56
CA PHE A 24 -9.49 -0.88 7.39
C PHE A 24 -9.72 -1.41 8.80
N ASP A 25 -10.87 -1.10 9.39
CA ASP A 25 -11.23 -1.51 10.74
C ASP A 25 -11.28 -3.04 10.83
N GLU A 26 -11.95 -3.71 9.88
CA GLU A 26 -12.01 -5.17 9.82
C GLU A 26 -10.61 -5.82 9.78
N ILE A 27 -9.72 -5.34 8.90
CA ILE A 27 -8.39 -5.95 8.69
C ILE A 27 -7.44 -5.68 9.87
N MET A 28 -7.64 -4.55 10.57
CA MET A 28 -6.79 -4.15 11.68
C MET A 28 -7.07 -4.92 12.97
N GLU A 29 -8.24 -5.55 13.08
CA GLU A 29 -8.57 -6.44 14.20
C GLU A 29 -7.67 -7.69 14.25
N ASP A 30 -7.42 -8.19 15.46
CA ASP A 30 -6.49 -9.32 15.62
C ASP A 30 -7.14 -10.64 15.15
N GLU A 31 -8.46 -10.79 15.30
CA GLU A 31 -9.30 -11.93 14.84
C GLU A 31 -9.35 -12.07 13.32
N PHE A 32 -9.09 -10.99 12.57
CA PHE A 32 -8.99 -11.05 11.11
C PHE A 32 -7.89 -12.01 10.66
N TRP A 33 -6.80 -12.10 11.42
CA TRP A 33 -5.64 -12.93 11.10
C TRP A 33 -5.86 -14.42 11.39
N GLU A 34 -6.99 -14.77 11.99
CA GLU A 34 -7.43 -16.15 12.20
C GLU A 34 -8.33 -16.66 11.06
N LYS A 35 -8.71 -15.78 10.12
CA LYS A 35 -9.52 -16.14 8.95
C LYS A 35 -8.67 -16.86 7.89
N GLU A 36 -9.37 -17.59 7.01
CA GLU A 36 -8.75 -18.30 5.89
C GLU A 36 -7.96 -17.37 4.96
N ASP A 37 -6.85 -17.87 4.42
CA ASP A 37 -5.92 -17.09 3.59
C ASP A 37 -6.61 -16.40 2.41
N TRP A 38 -7.52 -17.11 1.72
CA TRP A 38 -8.30 -16.54 0.62
C TRP A 38 -9.19 -15.37 1.09
N TYR A 39 -9.87 -15.53 2.23
CA TYR A 39 -10.70 -14.46 2.79
C TYR A 39 -9.85 -13.23 3.11
N ARG A 40 -8.73 -13.42 3.81
CA ARG A 40 -7.81 -12.33 4.16
C ARG A 40 -7.30 -11.63 2.91
N PHE A 41 -6.82 -12.40 1.93
CA PHE A 41 -6.30 -11.86 0.67
C PHE A 41 -7.38 -11.13 -0.16
N SER A 42 -8.62 -11.61 -0.16
CA SER A 42 -9.73 -10.96 -0.87
C SER A 42 -10.04 -9.58 -0.27
N LYS A 43 -10.05 -9.45 1.06
CA LYS A 43 -10.27 -8.19 1.77
C LYS A 43 -9.12 -7.22 1.58
N VAL A 44 -7.89 -7.72 1.68
CA VAL A 44 -6.66 -6.96 1.38
C VAL A 44 -6.68 -6.45 -0.06
N SER A 45 -6.95 -7.29 -1.04
CA SER A 45 -7.03 -6.86 -2.44
C SER A 45 -8.12 -5.81 -2.65
N ASN A 46 -9.27 -5.96 -1.98
CA ASN A 46 -10.38 -5.02 -2.05
C ASN A 46 -9.99 -3.63 -1.51
N ILE A 47 -9.36 -3.53 -0.34
CA ILE A 47 -8.97 -2.24 0.22
C ILE A 47 -7.90 -1.55 -0.63
N PHE A 48 -6.97 -2.31 -1.22
CA PHE A 48 -5.97 -1.76 -2.15
C PHE A 48 -6.61 -1.22 -3.44
N ALA A 49 -7.64 -1.89 -3.96
CA ALA A 49 -8.41 -1.42 -5.11
C ALA A 49 -9.18 -0.13 -4.77
N VAL A 50 -9.92 -0.11 -3.66
CA VAL A 50 -10.66 1.06 -3.17
C VAL A 50 -9.72 2.26 -2.96
N TYR A 51 -8.57 2.02 -2.32
CA TYR A 51 -7.55 3.05 -2.13
C TYR A 51 -7.02 3.59 -3.46
N SER A 52 -6.83 2.73 -4.46
CA SER A 52 -6.34 3.15 -5.79
C SER A 52 -7.36 4.04 -6.50
N GLU A 53 -8.65 3.72 -6.41
CA GLU A 53 -9.73 4.56 -6.93
C GLU A 53 -9.83 5.90 -6.20
N LEU A 54 -9.74 5.91 -4.86
CA LEU A 54 -9.72 7.16 -4.08
C LEU A 54 -8.58 8.07 -4.53
N LEU A 55 -7.36 7.52 -4.74
CA LEU A 55 -6.22 8.30 -5.22
C LEU A 55 -6.37 8.91 -6.62
N MET A 56 -7.34 8.46 -7.42
CA MET A 56 -7.60 9.06 -8.74
C MET A 56 -8.35 10.40 -8.64
N TYR A 57 -8.95 10.70 -7.49
CA TYR A 57 -9.58 12.00 -7.26
C TYR A 57 -8.52 13.11 -7.25
N GLU A 58 -8.62 14.03 -8.21
CA GLU A 58 -7.56 14.99 -8.57
C GLU A 58 -6.98 15.79 -7.39
N PRO A 59 -7.78 16.25 -6.41
CA PRO A 59 -7.27 16.92 -5.22
C PRO A 59 -6.28 16.12 -4.37
N PHE A 60 -6.24 14.78 -4.47
CA PHE A 60 -5.20 13.98 -3.83
C PHE A 60 -3.80 14.28 -4.36
N LYS A 61 -3.65 14.78 -5.60
CA LYS A 61 -2.33 15.14 -6.14
C LYS A 61 -1.65 16.20 -5.29
N TYR A 62 -2.39 17.21 -4.83
CA TYR A 62 -1.87 18.27 -3.96
C TYR A 62 -1.50 17.75 -2.56
N VAL A 63 -2.29 16.84 -2.01
CA VAL A 63 -2.02 16.19 -0.71
C VAL A 63 -0.77 15.30 -0.80
N LEU A 64 -0.61 14.54 -1.88
CA LEU A 64 0.59 13.73 -2.10
C LEU A 64 1.86 14.58 -2.25
N GLU A 65 1.74 15.79 -2.82
CA GLU A 65 2.84 16.74 -2.92
C GLU A 65 3.18 17.40 -1.57
N SER A 66 2.20 17.73 -0.74
CA SER A 66 2.43 18.29 0.60
C SER A 66 3.07 17.26 1.53
N ILE A 67 2.57 16.01 1.53
CA ILE A 67 3.12 14.91 2.33
C ILE A 67 4.57 14.62 1.95
N LYS A 68 4.93 14.68 0.67
CA LYS A 68 6.33 14.51 0.22
C LYS A 68 7.28 15.56 0.79
N LYS A 69 6.79 16.78 1.05
CA LYS A 69 7.60 17.88 1.61
C LYS A 69 7.72 17.80 3.14
N GLN A 70 6.77 17.17 3.81
CA GLN A 70 6.69 17.12 5.28
C GLN A 70 7.27 15.85 5.91
N ARG A 71 7.40 14.73 5.17
CA ARG A 71 7.86 13.46 5.75
C ARG A 71 9.35 13.47 6.14
N PRO A 72 9.72 12.94 7.33
CA PRO A 72 11.11 12.80 7.72
C PRO A 72 11.90 11.82 6.81
N PRO A 73 13.22 11.99 6.65
CA PRO A 73 14.03 11.28 5.65
C PRO A 73 14.07 9.75 5.79
N MET A 74 14.07 9.19 7.01
CA MET A 74 14.30 7.74 7.21
C MET A 74 13.09 6.85 6.94
N GLU A 75 11.86 7.30 7.22
CA GLU A 75 10.64 6.61 6.78
C GLU A 75 10.47 6.66 5.24
N SER A 76 11.14 7.62 4.60
CA SER A 76 11.07 7.87 3.16
C SER A 76 11.94 6.95 2.30
N GLU A 77 13.04 6.40 2.85
CA GLU A 77 14.01 5.67 2.02
C GLU A 77 13.52 4.32 1.54
N ILE A 78 12.86 3.53 2.39
CA ILE A 78 12.36 2.19 2.01
C ILE A 78 10.86 2.01 2.18
N GLY A 79 10.25 2.65 3.17
CA GLY A 79 8.81 2.52 3.42
C GLY A 79 7.97 3.01 2.24
N GLY A 80 8.29 4.20 1.71
CA GLY A 80 7.62 4.74 0.52
C GLY A 80 7.76 3.85 -0.72
N PRO A 81 8.98 3.43 -1.09
CA PRO A 81 9.20 2.48 -2.18
C PRO A 81 8.53 1.11 -1.98
N LEU A 82 8.61 0.53 -0.78
CA LEU A 82 7.99 -0.76 -0.45
C LEU A 82 6.46 -0.69 -0.56
N PHE A 83 5.84 0.35 0.00
CA PHE A 83 4.40 0.57 -0.12
C PHE A 83 3.96 0.61 -1.58
N LYS A 84 4.69 1.36 -2.41
CA LYS A 84 4.42 1.45 -3.84
C LYS A 84 4.61 0.09 -4.53
N PHE A 85 5.64 -0.65 -4.17
CA PHE A 85 5.91 -1.99 -4.70
C PHE A 85 4.73 -2.94 -4.43
N VAL A 86 4.34 -3.11 -3.16
CA VAL A 86 3.21 -3.97 -2.76
C VAL A 86 1.91 -3.53 -3.46
N ARG A 87 1.61 -2.23 -3.44
CA ARG A 87 0.40 -1.69 -4.08
C ARG A 87 0.36 -1.98 -5.58
N ASN A 88 1.48 -1.80 -6.28
CA ASN A 88 1.53 -2.03 -7.72
C ASN A 88 1.42 -3.53 -8.04
N ILE A 89 1.97 -4.42 -7.22
CA ILE A 89 1.79 -5.86 -7.40
C ILE A 89 0.29 -6.22 -7.32
N LEU A 90 -0.38 -5.83 -6.24
CA LEU A 90 -1.79 -6.17 -6.03
C LEU A 90 -2.72 -5.51 -7.07
N ALA A 91 -2.39 -4.31 -7.54
CA ALA A 91 -3.19 -3.61 -8.54
C ALA A 91 -3.00 -4.13 -9.97
N HIS A 92 -1.79 -4.59 -10.33
CA HIS A 92 -1.47 -4.97 -11.71
C HIS A 92 -1.45 -6.48 -11.96
N PHE A 93 -1.45 -7.30 -10.90
CA PHE A 93 -1.50 -8.76 -11.01
C PHE A 93 -2.66 -9.35 -10.21
N PRO A 94 -3.93 -9.06 -10.58
CA PRO A 94 -5.12 -9.59 -9.92
C PRO A 94 -5.41 -11.05 -10.32
N VAL A 95 -4.38 -11.90 -10.28
CA VAL A 95 -4.41 -13.30 -10.73
C VAL A 95 -4.06 -14.29 -9.62
N PHE A 96 -3.76 -13.78 -8.42
CA PHE A 96 -3.42 -14.57 -7.24
C PHE A 96 -4.60 -14.61 -6.27
N GLU A 97 -4.59 -15.60 -5.39
CA GLU A 97 -5.68 -15.85 -4.43
C GLU A 97 -5.22 -15.81 -2.96
N THR A 98 -3.91 -15.92 -2.71
CA THR A 98 -3.32 -15.81 -1.37
C THR A 98 -2.03 -15.00 -1.42
N TRP A 99 -1.64 -14.38 -0.30
CA TRP A 99 -0.39 -13.62 -0.21
C TRP A 99 0.84 -14.49 -0.52
N ASN A 100 0.79 -15.76 -0.13
CA ASN A 100 1.90 -16.69 -0.26
C ASN A 100 2.13 -17.18 -1.69
N ASP A 101 1.13 -17.02 -2.56
CA ASP A 101 1.18 -17.37 -3.97
C ASP A 101 1.57 -16.18 -4.86
N VAL A 102 1.59 -14.96 -4.31
CA VAL A 102 2.01 -13.78 -5.06
C VAL A 102 3.50 -13.86 -5.38
N TRP A 103 3.82 -13.90 -6.67
CA TRP A 103 5.19 -13.84 -7.17
C TRP A 103 5.30 -12.95 -8.41
N VAL A 104 6.51 -12.47 -8.66
CA VAL A 104 6.87 -11.73 -9.87
C VAL A 104 8.20 -12.24 -10.43
N SER A 105 8.43 -12.05 -11.73
CA SER A 105 9.73 -12.30 -12.38
C SER A 105 10.11 -11.10 -13.23
N LYS A 106 11.39 -10.96 -13.62
CA LYS A 106 11.81 -9.85 -14.47
C LYS A 106 11.00 -9.73 -15.77
N GLU A 107 10.64 -10.86 -16.38
CA GLU A 107 9.79 -10.89 -17.58
C GLU A 107 8.37 -10.40 -17.27
N LEU A 108 7.72 -10.97 -16.25
CA LEU A 108 6.36 -10.61 -15.87
C LEU A 108 6.25 -9.14 -15.49
N VAL A 109 7.24 -8.58 -14.79
CA VAL A 109 7.20 -7.19 -14.33
C VAL A 109 7.34 -6.21 -15.50
N ASN A 110 8.05 -6.60 -16.54
CA ASN A 110 8.40 -5.75 -17.68
C ASN A 110 7.56 -6.06 -18.95
N TRP A 111 6.50 -6.88 -18.83
CA TRP A 111 5.65 -7.31 -19.94
C TRP A 111 5.13 -6.17 -20.82
N GLN A 112 4.81 -5.03 -20.22
CA GLN A 112 4.37 -3.83 -20.94
C GLN A 112 5.54 -2.91 -21.29
N ARG A 113 6.39 -2.58 -20.30
CA ARG A 113 7.55 -1.69 -20.44
C ARG A 113 8.49 -1.81 -19.25
N GLU A 114 9.80 -1.69 -19.50
CA GLU A 114 10.81 -1.57 -18.45
C GLU A 114 10.74 -0.27 -17.64
N GLY A 115 11.30 -0.28 -16.41
CA GLY A 115 11.48 0.91 -15.59
C GLY A 115 10.21 1.38 -14.86
N LEU A 116 9.15 0.56 -14.83
CA LEU A 116 7.97 0.80 -14.02
C LEU A 116 8.25 0.59 -12.52
N THR A 117 7.25 0.85 -11.67
CA THR A 117 7.42 0.91 -10.21
C THR A 117 8.05 -0.36 -9.61
N ILE A 118 7.54 -1.53 -10.00
CA ILE A 118 7.99 -2.81 -9.47
C ILE A 118 9.41 -3.12 -9.96
N ASP A 119 9.69 -2.91 -11.25
CA ASP A 119 11.02 -3.08 -11.86
C ASP A 119 12.07 -2.19 -11.20
N ARG A 120 11.76 -0.91 -10.97
CA ARG A 120 12.66 0.03 -10.27
C ARG A 120 12.93 -0.37 -8.84
N PHE A 121 11.93 -0.90 -8.12
CA PHE A 121 12.11 -1.37 -6.76
C PHE A 121 13.09 -2.56 -6.74
N LEU A 122 12.85 -3.57 -7.57
CA LEU A 122 13.71 -4.76 -7.63
C LEU A 122 15.14 -4.42 -8.11
N LYS A 123 15.30 -3.56 -9.13
CA LYS A 123 16.62 -3.07 -9.57
C LYS A 123 17.38 -2.34 -8.46
N LYS A 124 16.68 -1.58 -7.61
CA LYS A 124 17.29 -0.76 -6.56
C LYS A 124 17.71 -1.58 -5.33
N TYR A 125 16.91 -2.54 -4.89
CA TYR A 125 17.10 -3.20 -3.59
C TYR A 125 17.58 -4.65 -3.67
N SER A 126 17.58 -5.29 -4.84
CA SER A 126 18.10 -6.66 -4.93
C SER A 126 19.57 -6.74 -4.53
N GLY A 127 19.92 -7.76 -3.74
CA GLY A 127 21.25 -7.93 -3.18
C GLY A 127 21.54 -7.09 -1.93
N HIS A 128 20.60 -6.26 -1.46
CA HIS A 128 20.71 -5.58 -0.18
C HIS A 128 20.48 -6.56 0.99
N ASP A 129 21.08 -6.24 2.13
CA ASP A 129 20.81 -6.92 3.39
C ASP A 129 19.38 -6.68 3.87
N GLU A 130 18.90 -7.59 4.72
CA GLU A 130 17.60 -7.47 5.38
C GLU A 130 17.52 -6.15 6.17
N VAL A 131 16.39 -5.46 6.04
CA VAL A 131 16.10 -4.24 6.80
C VAL A 131 15.05 -4.54 7.86
N LYS A 132 15.37 -4.26 9.13
CA LYS A 132 14.38 -4.24 10.21
C LYS A 132 13.73 -2.87 10.26
N TYR A 133 12.41 -2.83 10.20
CA TYR A 133 11.61 -1.62 10.30
C TYR A 133 10.66 -1.70 11.48
N ARG A 134 10.38 -0.57 12.12
CA ARG A 134 9.46 -0.50 13.26
C ARG A 134 8.60 0.74 13.16
N PHE A 135 7.35 0.63 13.57
CA PHE A 135 6.42 1.74 13.63
C PHE A 135 5.50 1.62 14.85
N TRP A 136 5.00 2.77 15.30
CA TRP A 136 4.14 2.87 16.48
C TRP A 136 2.67 2.73 16.08
N GLU A 137 1.97 1.72 16.59
CA GLU A 137 0.52 1.57 16.46
C GLU A 137 -0.15 2.36 17.60
N ALA A 138 -0.51 3.63 17.34
CA ALA A 138 -1.03 4.53 18.38
C ALA A 138 -2.29 3.99 19.08
N GLU A 139 -3.22 3.39 18.34
CA GLU A 139 -4.47 2.85 18.86
C GLU A 139 -4.24 1.66 19.79
N LYS A 140 -3.31 0.78 19.42
CA LYS A 140 -2.94 -0.42 20.20
C LYS A 140 -1.84 -0.15 21.23
N LYS A 141 -1.31 1.08 21.27
CA LYS A 141 -0.21 1.52 22.14
C LYS A 141 0.98 0.55 22.15
N ARG A 142 1.36 0.04 20.98
CA ARG A 142 2.45 -0.94 20.84
C ARG A 142 3.36 -0.64 19.65
N MET A 143 4.62 -1.07 19.77
CA MET A 143 5.57 -1.08 18.66
C MET A 143 5.37 -2.34 17.82
N THR A 144 5.15 -2.17 16.52
CA THR A 144 5.24 -3.27 15.55
C THR A 144 6.63 -3.29 14.95
N TYR A 145 7.17 -4.50 14.81
CA TYR A 145 8.46 -4.79 14.21
C TYR A 145 8.21 -5.64 12.98
N MET A 146 8.81 -5.25 11.86
CA MET A 146 8.72 -5.98 10.60
C MET A 146 10.10 -6.15 10.00
N SER A 147 10.25 -7.23 9.24
CA SER A 147 11.49 -7.54 8.52
C SER A 147 11.23 -7.48 7.03
N ILE A 148 12.11 -6.79 6.31
CA ILE A 148 12.06 -6.67 4.86
C ILE A 148 13.30 -7.32 4.31
N SER A 149 13.12 -8.42 3.59
CA SER A 149 14.21 -9.11 2.88
C SER A 149 14.18 -8.77 1.40
N PHE A 150 15.33 -8.87 0.75
CA PHE A 150 15.44 -8.62 -0.69
C PHE A 150 15.94 -9.86 -1.40
N PRO A 151 15.48 -10.10 -2.64
CA PRO A 151 16.03 -11.18 -3.44
C PRO A 151 17.52 -10.95 -3.67
N LYS A 152 18.32 -12.01 -3.62
CA LYS A 152 19.77 -11.91 -3.85
C LYS A 152 20.11 -11.36 -5.24
N LYS A 153 19.27 -11.67 -6.24
CA LYS A 153 19.38 -11.22 -7.62
C LYS A 153 17.99 -10.96 -8.20
N TYR A 154 17.92 -10.00 -9.12
CA TYR A 154 16.74 -9.75 -9.94
C TYR A 154 16.99 -10.23 -11.37
N ASP A 155 16.70 -11.52 -11.57
CA ASP A 155 16.82 -12.24 -12.84
C ASP A 155 15.46 -12.84 -13.24
N GLU A 156 15.46 -13.90 -14.05
CA GLU A 156 14.25 -14.55 -14.57
C GLU A 156 13.56 -15.48 -13.55
N ASN A 157 14.11 -15.64 -12.34
CA ASN A 157 13.50 -16.47 -11.32
C ASN A 157 12.24 -15.83 -10.71
N LYS A 158 11.38 -16.68 -10.12
CA LYS A 158 10.23 -16.22 -9.34
C LYS A 158 10.71 -15.59 -8.03
N ILE A 159 10.25 -14.38 -7.77
CA ILE A 159 10.45 -13.63 -6.52
C ILE A 159 9.09 -13.58 -5.83
N TYR A 160 8.96 -14.26 -4.69
CA TYR A 160 7.70 -14.29 -3.94
C TYR A 160 7.59 -13.08 -3.01
N LEU A 161 6.37 -12.56 -2.88
CA LEU A 161 6.10 -11.43 -1.99
C LEU A 161 6.29 -11.81 -0.52
N LYS A 162 5.89 -13.02 -0.12
CA LYS A 162 6.09 -13.56 1.23
C LYS A 162 7.56 -13.61 1.67
N ASP A 163 8.47 -13.78 0.72
CA ASP A 163 9.92 -13.85 0.99
C ASP A 163 10.53 -12.45 1.16
N ILE A 164 9.84 -11.41 0.68
CA ILE A 164 10.23 -10.01 0.89
C ILE A 164 9.62 -9.50 2.20
N ILE A 165 8.34 -9.80 2.44
CA ILE A 165 7.59 -9.29 3.58
C ILE A 165 6.44 -10.24 3.95
N ALA A 166 6.32 -10.53 5.25
CA ALA A 166 5.22 -11.31 5.78
C ALA A 166 3.87 -10.60 5.55
N GLU A 167 2.81 -11.37 5.30
CA GLU A 167 1.49 -10.84 4.97
C GLU A 167 0.99 -9.83 6.00
N LYS A 168 0.95 -10.23 7.26
CA LYS A 168 0.44 -9.39 8.36
C LYS A 168 1.19 -8.06 8.44
N ASP A 169 2.51 -8.11 8.32
CA ASP A 169 3.36 -6.93 8.39
C ASP A 169 3.16 -6.02 7.18
N GLY A 170 3.17 -6.59 5.97
CA GLY A 170 3.02 -5.86 4.71
C GLY A 170 1.66 -5.20 4.56
N VAL A 171 0.60 -5.89 4.99
CA VAL A 171 -0.76 -5.36 5.00
C VAL A 171 -0.88 -4.25 6.02
N LYS A 172 -0.53 -4.48 7.29
CA LYS A 172 -0.63 -3.45 8.34
C LYS A 172 0.17 -2.22 7.98
N PHE A 173 1.43 -2.39 7.57
CA PHE A 173 2.28 -1.31 7.10
C PHE A 173 1.61 -0.49 6.00
N SER A 174 1.05 -1.18 4.98
CA SER A 174 0.38 -0.50 3.88
C SER A 174 -0.87 0.25 4.33
N LEU A 175 -1.68 -0.33 5.22
CA LEU A 175 -2.88 0.31 5.75
C LEU A 175 -2.57 1.55 6.59
N PHE A 176 -1.53 1.51 7.44
CA PHE A 176 -1.06 2.70 8.16
C PHE A 176 -0.69 3.83 7.20
N MET A 177 0.06 3.50 6.14
CA MET A 177 0.47 4.48 5.13
C MET A 177 -0.73 5.05 4.36
N MET A 178 -1.71 4.21 4.00
CA MET A 178 -2.94 4.61 3.32
C MET A 178 -3.79 5.53 4.19
N ARG A 179 -4.03 5.15 5.46
CA ARG A 179 -4.84 5.93 6.41
C ARG A 179 -4.21 7.29 6.68
N GLN A 180 -2.89 7.36 6.83
CA GLN A 180 -2.21 8.66 6.94
C GLN A 180 -2.49 9.55 5.74
N ILE A 181 -2.37 9.01 4.51
CA ILE A 181 -2.60 9.79 3.28
C ILE A 181 -4.06 10.24 3.17
N ILE A 182 -5.01 9.37 3.51
CA ILE A 182 -6.44 9.67 3.48
C ILE A 182 -6.82 10.71 4.55
N ASN A 183 -6.36 10.55 5.79
CA ASN A 183 -6.70 11.47 6.88
C ASN A 183 -6.19 12.90 6.62
N THR A 184 -4.96 13.05 6.13
CA THR A 184 -4.40 14.38 5.77
C THR A 184 -5.28 15.10 4.74
N GLN A 185 -5.93 14.36 3.85
CA GLN A 185 -6.85 14.97 2.90
C GLN A 185 -8.14 15.47 3.58
N VAL A 186 -8.76 14.66 4.44
CA VAL A 186 -9.98 15.05 5.18
C VAL A 186 -9.75 16.32 5.98
N GLU A 187 -8.61 16.40 6.69
CA GLU A 187 -8.21 17.59 7.45
C GLU A 187 -7.99 18.81 6.54
N SER A 188 -7.31 18.63 5.41
CA SER A 188 -7.05 19.72 4.44
C SER A 188 -8.29 20.25 3.72
N VAL A 189 -9.35 19.44 3.62
CA VAL A 189 -10.65 19.84 3.08
C VAL A 189 -11.49 20.54 4.15
N GLY A 190 -11.43 20.09 5.41
CA GLY A 190 -12.10 20.72 6.54
C GLY A 190 -11.60 22.14 6.86
N GLU A 191 -10.30 22.41 6.68
CA GLU A 191 -9.73 23.76 6.88
C GLU A 191 -10.04 24.75 5.73
N LYS A 192 -10.51 24.26 4.58
CA LYS A 192 -10.79 25.09 3.39
C LYS A 192 -12.29 25.21 3.06
N ALA A 193 -13.16 24.64 3.90
CA ALA A 193 -14.62 24.63 3.72
C ALA A 193 -15.30 25.85 4.38
#